data_AF-A0A415QMV1-F1
#
_entry.id   AF-A0A415QMV1-F1
#
_cell.length_a   1.000
_cell.length_b   1.000
_cell.length_c   1.000
_cell.angle_alpha   90.00
_cell.angle_beta   90.00
_cell.angle_gamma   90.00
#
_symmetry.space_group_name_H-M   'P 1'
#
loop_
_entity.id
_entity.type
_entity.pdbx_description
1 polymer ?
#
loop_
_entity_poly.entity_id
_entity_poly.type
_entity_poly.pdbx_seq_one_letter_code
_entity_poly.pdbx_strand_id
1 'polypeptide(L)'
;MGKTDEEKIAGFLHDVVEDTDYTFDDLLRAGIPVGVVNALRLLTHEPGTDYDAYVQAIIDSGNPIALQVKYNDLQPNFARGKAYPDLQAKHGKALERVKAAIEEYSKVELYHASSDENVEVGIFACGCFWGTQHQFAKQKGVKRTLAGYTGGEEAFPSYADVRDHKTHHVEAVIVEFDPTVVSYESLCKLFFEIHDPAQTDGVGTDIGSQYRSCIFYRNEPQRQVAEYVMQLLRDKGDEVNTLLLPESQFYIGEAYHQRYYDKTGGEPYCHIRRRKF
;
A
#
# COMPACT_ATOMS: atom_id res chain seq x y z
N MET A 1 5.10 20.28 -10.29
CA MET A 1 3.96 19.43 -10.72
C MET A 1 4.37 17.98 -10.49
N GLY A 2 3.46 17.12 -10.03
CA GLY A 2 3.74 15.74 -9.61
C GLY A 2 4.41 14.85 -10.67
N LYS A 3 5.11 13.81 -10.22
CA LYS A 3 5.74 12.79 -11.06
C LYS A 3 4.74 11.72 -11.49
N THR A 4 3.79 11.35 -10.63
CA THR A 4 2.72 10.37 -10.95
C THR A 4 1.45 11.04 -11.45
N ASP A 5 0.55 10.26 -12.06
CA ASP A 5 -0.73 10.80 -12.50
C ASP A 5 -1.63 11.11 -11.31
N GLU A 6 -1.58 10.33 -10.22
CA GLU A 6 -2.31 10.67 -8.99
C GLU A 6 -1.85 11.98 -8.36
N GLU A 7 -0.53 12.25 -8.34
CA GLU A 7 0.02 13.51 -7.83
C GLU A 7 -0.37 14.71 -8.71
N LYS A 8 -0.41 14.54 -10.04
CA LYS A 8 -0.86 15.58 -10.96
C LYS A 8 -2.36 15.86 -10.77
N ILE A 9 -3.18 14.81 -10.66
CA ILE A 9 -4.62 14.95 -10.43
C ILE A 9 -4.87 15.61 -9.08
N ALA A 10 -4.25 15.15 -8.00
CA ALA A 10 -4.40 15.72 -6.67
C ALA A 10 -3.93 17.19 -6.61
N GLY A 11 -2.78 17.50 -7.23
CA GLY A 11 -2.28 18.87 -7.30
C GLY A 11 -3.16 19.81 -8.13
N PHE A 12 -3.90 19.31 -9.11
CA PHE A 12 -4.88 20.11 -9.84
C PHE A 12 -6.19 20.26 -9.05
N LEU A 13 -6.63 19.18 -8.40
CA LEU A 13 -7.93 19.14 -7.73
C LEU A 13 -7.93 19.78 -6.34
N HIS A 14 -6.79 19.95 -5.66
CA HIS A 14 -6.82 20.54 -4.30
C HIS A 14 -7.37 21.97 -4.32
N ASP A 15 -7.02 22.76 -5.34
CA ASP A 15 -7.51 24.14 -5.50
C ASP A 15 -8.99 24.11 -5.88
N VAL A 16 -9.38 23.13 -6.71
CA VAL A 16 -10.80 22.96 -7.10
C VAL A 16 -11.67 22.66 -5.88
N VAL A 17 -11.21 21.78 -4.97
CA VAL A 17 -11.97 21.46 -3.75
C VAL A 17 -11.99 22.63 -2.77
N GLU A 18 -10.93 23.43 -2.71
CA GLU A 18 -10.87 24.61 -1.84
C GLU A 18 -11.67 25.81 -2.37
N ASP A 19 -11.72 26.01 -3.69
CA ASP A 19 -12.28 27.20 -4.33
C ASP A 19 -13.69 27.00 -4.92
N THR A 20 -14.24 25.78 -4.87
CA THR A 20 -15.55 25.47 -5.47
C THR A 20 -16.43 24.63 -4.53
N ASP A 21 -17.71 24.49 -4.88
CA ASP A 21 -18.68 23.69 -4.11
C ASP A 21 -18.57 22.17 -4.37
N TYR A 22 -17.53 21.70 -5.08
CA TYR A 22 -17.34 20.27 -5.35
C TYR A 22 -17.00 19.51 -4.06
N THR A 23 -17.79 18.48 -3.77
CA THR A 23 -17.54 17.62 -2.60
C THR A 23 -16.64 16.44 -2.95
N PHE A 24 -16.02 15.82 -1.94
CA PHE A 24 -15.28 14.57 -2.11
C PHE A 24 -16.16 13.44 -2.69
N ASP A 25 -17.46 13.42 -2.37
CA ASP A 25 -18.41 12.44 -2.90
C ASP A 25 -18.72 12.69 -4.39
N ASP A 26 -18.66 13.94 -4.85
CA ASP A 26 -18.76 14.26 -6.28
C ASP A 26 -17.54 13.75 -7.05
N LEU A 27 -16.34 13.87 -6.47
CA LEU A 27 -15.11 13.34 -7.05
C LEU A 27 -15.13 11.82 -7.15
N LEU A 28 -15.58 11.13 -6.09
CA LEU A 28 -15.75 9.68 -6.11
C LEU A 28 -16.76 9.25 -7.18
N ARG A 29 -17.89 9.96 -7.31
CA ARG A 29 -18.89 9.71 -8.36
C ARG A 29 -18.37 9.98 -9.77
N ALA A 30 -17.42 10.90 -9.92
CA ALA A 30 -16.74 11.19 -11.18
C ALA A 30 -15.63 10.16 -11.51
N GLY A 31 -15.43 9.14 -10.66
CA GLY A 31 -14.43 8.09 -10.88
C GLY A 31 -13.01 8.49 -10.50
N ILE A 32 -12.84 9.57 -9.74
CA ILE A 32 -11.52 9.92 -9.21
C ILE A 32 -11.06 8.82 -8.24
N PRO A 33 -9.81 8.32 -8.37
CA PRO A 33 -9.31 7.25 -7.50
C PRO A 33 -9.44 7.60 -6.01
N VAL A 34 -9.88 6.64 -5.21
CA VAL A 34 -10.07 6.81 -3.75
C VAL A 34 -8.81 7.35 -3.08
N GLY A 35 -7.62 6.91 -3.52
CA GLY A 35 -6.36 7.41 -2.98
C GLY A 35 -6.09 8.89 -3.25
N VAL A 36 -6.51 9.40 -4.41
CA VAL A 36 -6.45 10.83 -4.73
C VAL A 36 -7.41 11.60 -3.83
N VAL A 37 -8.65 11.13 -3.66
CA VAL A 37 -9.65 11.78 -2.78
C VAL A 37 -9.18 11.81 -1.32
N ASN A 38 -8.54 10.75 -0.84
CA ASN A 38 -7.96 10.71 0.50
C ASN A 38 -6.79 11.68 0.67
N ALA A 39 -5.97 11.87 -0.37
CA ALA A 39 -4.93 12.89 -0.36
C ALA A 39 -5.53 14.31 -0.36
N LEU A 40 -6.59 14.54 -1.15
CA LEU A 40 -7.30 15.82 -1.19
C LEU A 40 -7.87 16.21 0.17
N ARG A 41 -8.45 15.27 0.91
CA ARG A 41 -8.93 15.50 2.29
C ARG A 41 -7.84 16.02 3.24
N LEU A 42 -6.61 15.56 3.07
CA LEU A 42 -5.46 16.02 3.85
C LEU A 42 -4.93 17.36 3.36
N LEU A 43 -5.08 17.65 2.07
CA LEU A 43 -4.62 18.87 1.43
C LEU A 43 -5.60 20.03 1.62
N THR A 44 -6.88 19.79 1.90
CA THR A 44 -7.86 20.86 2.13
C THR A 44 -7.60 21.57 3.46
N HIS A 45 -7.25 22.85 3.41
CA HIS A 45 -7.05 23.66 4.62
C HIS A 45 -8.39 24.21 5.15
N GLU A 46 -8.85 23.69 6.29
CA GLU A 46 -10.07 24.20 6.92
C GLU A 46 -9.91 25.65 7.44
N PRO A 47 -10.87 26.55 7.15
CA PRO A 47 -10.83 27.93 7.63
C PRO A 47 -10.69 28.00 9.15
N GLY A 48 -9.66 28.69 9.63
CA GLY A 48 -9.40 28.89 11.07
C GLY A 48 -8.43 27.87 11.69
N THR A 49 -8.01 26.86 10.95
CA THR A 49 -6.97 25.91 11.42
C THR A 49 -5.58 26.55 11.34
N ASP A 50 -4.76 26.35 12.37
CA ASP A 50 -3.38 26.80 12.36
C ASP A 50 -2.59 26.13 11.22
N TYR A 51 -1.86 26.94 10.46
CA TYR A 51 -1.15 26.46 9.27
C TYR A 51 -0.03 25.47 9.61
N ASP A 52 0.67 25.66 10.74
CA ASP A 52 1.74 24.75 11.12
C ASP A 52 1.18 23.39 11.56
N ALA A 53 0.10 23.40 12.35
CA ALA A 53 -0.64 22.21 12.74
C ALA A 53 -1.18 21.44 11.51
N TYR A 54 -1.70 22.17 10.52
CA TYR A 54 -2.18 21.58 9.27
C TYR A 54 -1.04 20.94 8.45
N VAL A 55 0.11 21.62 8.30
CA VAL A 55 1.29 21.01 7.65
C VAL A 55 1.79 19.80 8.43
N GLN A 56 1.78 19.85 9.77
CA GLN A 56 2.16 18.71 10.60
C GLN A 56 1.20 17.53 10.42
N ALA A 57 -0.11 17.78 10.30
CA ALA A 57 -1.09 16.73 10.03
C ALA A 57 -0.84 16.04 8.68
N ILE A 58 -0.44 16.79 7.64
CA ILE A 58 -0.02 16.20 6.35
C ILE A 58 1.23 15.33 6.55
N ILE A 59 2.23 15.81 7.30
CA ILE A 59 3.45 15.04 7.60
C ILE A 59 3.12 13.75 8.34
N ASP A 60 2.37 13.84 9.42
CA ASP A 60 2.02 12.70 10.28
C ASP A 60 1.14 11.68 9.56
N SER A 61 0.37 12.11 8.55
CA SER A 61 -0.40 11.19 7.71
C SER A 61 0.48 10.21 6.93
N GLY A 62 1.73 10.61 6.61
CA GLY A 62 2.61 9.88 5.71
C GLY A 62 2.04 9.68 4.31
N ASN A 63 0.97 10.38 3.90
CA ASN A 63 0.36 10.19 2.58
C ASN A 63 1.29 10.76 1.48
N PRO A 64 1.76 9.95 0.53
CA PRO A 64 2.83 10.33 -0.40
C PRO A 64 2.33 11.36 -1.41
N ILE A 65 1.07 11.25 -1.84
CA ILE A 65 0.43 12.20 -2.76
C ILE A 65 0.30 13.54 -2.06
N ALA A 66 -0.23 13.57 -0.83
CA ALA A 66 -0.39 14.81 -0.06
C ALA A 66 0.97 15.46 0.25
N LEU A 67 1.97 14.69 0.68
CA LEU A 67 3.33 15.17 0.92
C LEU A 67 3.95 15.76 -0.36
N GLN A 68 3.87 15.05 -1.48
CA GLN A 68 4.49 15.48 -2.73
C GLN A 68 3.79 16.69 -3.34
N VAL A 69 2.47 16.77 -3.24
CA VAL A 69 1.68 17.94 -3.65
C VAL A 69 2.00 19.12 -2.73
N LYS A 70 2.06 18.94 -1.41
CA LYS A 70 2.39 20.01 -0.47
C LYS A 70 3.81 20.53 -0.68
N TYR A 71 4.76 19.65 -0.95
CA TYR A 71 6.12 20.03 -1.34
C TYR A 71 6.13 20.90 -2.61
N ASN A 72 5.38 20.49 -3.63
CA ASN A 72 5.26 21.23 -4.89
C ASN A 72 4.58 22.59 -4.75
N ASP A 73 3.61 22.72 -3.84
CA ASP A 73 2.93 23.99 -3.52
C ASP A 73 3.86 24.94 -2.73
N LEU A 74 4.65 24.41 -1.80
CA LEU A 74 5.59 25.20 -1.01
C LEU A 74 6.78 25.74 -1.84
N GLN A 75 7.21 25.04 -2.89
CA GLN A 75 8.36 25.42 -3.72
C GLN A 75 8.24 26.81 -4.40
N PRO A 76 7.17 27.12 -5.17
CA PRO A 76 6.95 28.44 -5.74
C PRO A 76 6.81 29.54 -4.70
N ASN A 77 6.15 29.24 -3.57
CA ASN A 77 5.94 30.19 -2.47
C ASN A 77 7.27 30.57 -1.80
N PHE A 78 8.18 29.60 -1.63
CA PHE A 78 9.55 29.86 -1.20
C PHE A 78 10.34 30.72 -2.20
N ALA A 79 10.21 30.47 -3.51
CA ALA A 79 10.89 31.24 -4.55
C ALA A 79 10.39 32.69 -4.68
N ARG A 80 9.08 32.93 -4.48
CA ARG A 80 8.45 34.27 -4.45
C ARG A 80 8.74 35.03 -3.16
N GLY A 81 9.07 34.33 -2.07
CA GLY A 81 9.33 34.89 -0.75
C GLY A 81 10.52 35.86 -0.64
N LYS A 82 11.35 36.02 -1.69
CA LYS A 82 12.45 37.02 -1.71
C LYS A 82 11.98 38.47 -1.46
N ALA A 83 10.71 38.77 -1.69
CA ALA A 83 10.11 40.08 -1.40
C ALA A 83 9.52 40.20 0.02
N TYR A 84 9.35 39.09 0.76
CA TYR A 84 8.70 39.03 2.08
C TYR A 84 9.43 38.02 3.01
N PRO A 85 10.43 38.48 3.78
CA PRO A 85 11.34 37.61 4.56
C PRO A 85 10.64 36.68 5.57
N ASP A 86 9.60 37.17 6.24
CA ASP A 86 8.89 36.40 7.26
C ASP A 86 8.07 35.24 6.67
N LEU A 87 7.43 35.48 5.52
CA LEU A 87 6.74 34.44 4.75
C LEU A 87 7.75 33.42 4.20
N GLN A 88 8.91 33.89 3.72
CA GLN A 88 9.98 33.01 3.26
C GLN A 88 10.49 32.08 4.38
N ALA A 89 10.68 32.61 5.59
CA ALA A 89 11.10 31.82 6.74
C ALA A 89 10.04 30.78 7.16
N LYS A 90 8.75 31.16 7.17
CA LYS A 90 7.63 30.26 7.50
C LYS A 90 7.50 29.13 6.47
N HIS A 91 7.41 29.46 5.18
CA HIS A 91 7.28 28.45 4.11
C HIS A 91 8.56 27.62 3.93
N GLY A 92 9.74 28.20 4.18
CA GLY A 92 11.02 27.47 4.14
C GLY A 92 11.11 26.37 5.21
N LYS A 93 10.70 26.64 6.46
CA LYS A 93 10.67 25.61 7.51
C LYS A 93 9.70 24.48 7.19
N ALA A 94 8.51 24.82 6.67
CA ALA A 94 7.52 23.83 6.23
C ALA A 94 8.09 22.98 5.07
N LEU A 95 8.75 23.60 4.08
CA LEU A 95 9.33 22.92 2.94
C LEU A 95 10.37 21.88 3.36
N GLU A 96 11.30 22.24 4.25
CA GLU A 96 12.32 21.31 4.74
C GLU A 96 11.72 20.15 5.54
N ARG A 97 10.71 20.41 6.38
CA ARG A 97 10.00 19.35 7.12
C ARG A 97 9.27 18.38 6.20
N VAL A 98 8.55 18.89 5.20
CA VAL A 98 7.85 18.06 4.21
C VAL A 98 8.86 17.27 3.37
N LYS A 99 9.98 17.88 2.98
CA LYS A 99 11.05 17.19 2.25
C LYS A 99 11.66 16.04 3.06
N ALA A 100 12.00 16.29 4.33
CA ALA A 100 12.52 15.26 5.23
C ALA A 100 11.50 14.12 5.43
N ALA A 101 10.21 14.46 5.54
CA ALA A 101 9.14 13.47 5.60
C ALA A 101 9.07 12.61 4.33
N ILE A 102 9.14 13.21 3.12
CA ILE A 102 9.18 12.45 1.87
C ILE A 102 10.36 11.47 1.86
N GLU A 103 11.56 11.92 2.23
CA GLU A 103 12.75 11.07 2.29
C GLU A 103 12.57 9.92 3.30
N GLU A 104 12.01 10.20 4.47
CA GLU A 104 11.77 9.18 5.51
C GLU A 104 10.72 8.16 5.08
N TYR A 105 9.56 8.61 4.60
CA TYR A 105 8.45 7.73 4.22
C TYR A 105 8.71 6.94 2.94
N SER A 106 9.68 7.34 2.12
CA SER A 106 10.07 6.63 0.89
C SER A 106 11.12 5.54 1.11
N LYS A 107 11.57 5.32 2.36
CA LYS A 107 12.53 4.26 2.67
C LYS A 107 11.90 2.89 2.55
N VAL A 108 12.69 1.97 1.99
CA VAL A 108 12.39 0.54 1.90
C VAL A 108 13.41 -0.19 2.76
N GLU A 109 12.94 -1.13 3.56
CA GLU A 109 13.78 -1.86 4.52
C GLU A 109 13.78 -3.36 4.21
N LEU A 110 14.86 -4.05 4.53
CA LEU A 110 14.86 -5.52 4.46
C LEU A 110 14.06 -6.08 5.64
N TYR A 111 13.14 -6.99 5.34
CA TYR A 111 12.43 -7.72 6.37
C TYR A 111 13.36 -8.75 7.04
N HIS A 112 13.30 -8.76 8.37
CA HIS A 112 13.93 -9.77 9.20
C HIS A 112 12.86 -10.42 10.06
N ALA A 113 12.68 -11.73 9.89
CA ALA A 113 11.71 -12.49 10.68
C ALA A 113 12.05 -12.40 12.17
N SER A 114 11.00 -12.31 13.00
CA SER A 114 11.14 -12.35 14.45
C SER A 114 11.84 -13.63 14.91
N SER A 115 12.63 -13.54 15.99
CA SER A 115 13.20 -14.71 16.67
C SER A 115 12.25 -15.34 17.69
N ASP A 116 11.01 -14.85 17.81
CA ASP A 116 9.99 -15.43 18.68
C ASP A 116 9.46 -16.74 18.10
N GLU A 117 9.74 -17.86 18.79
CA GLU A 117 9.31 -19.19 18.39
C GLU A 117 7.77 -19.37 18.43
N ASN A 118 7.03 -18.45 19.07
CA ASN A 118 5.57 -18.44 19.08
C ASN A 118 4.97 -17.66 17.89
N VAL A 119 5.79 -17.35 16.88
CA VAL A 119 5.38 -16.63 15.68
C VAL A 119 5.80 -17.42 14.46
N GLU A 120 4.82 -17.78 13.65
CA GLU A 120 5.06 -18.25 12.29
C GLU A 120 4.82 -17.12 11.28
N VAL A 121 5.44 -17.26 10.11
CA VAL A 121 5.38 -16.26 9.05
C VAL A 121 4.90 -16.91 7.76
N GLY A 122 3.84 -16.35 7.17
CA GLY A 122 3.40 -16.65 5.81
C GLY A 122 3.64 -15.47 4.89
N ILE A 123 3.85 -15.73 3.60
CA ILE A 123 4.12 -14.70 2.59
C ILE A 123 3.21 -14.92 1.40
N PHE A 124 2.34 -13.95 1.14
CA PHE A 124 1.25 -14.08 0.16
C PHE A 124 1.24 -12.88 -0.80
N ALA A 125 1.12 -13.15 -2.10
CA ALA A 125 0.97 -12.16 -3.16
C ALA A 125 -0.28 -12.50 -3.98
N CYS A 126 -1.23 -11.57 -4.11
CA CYS A 126 -2.44 -11.80 -4.89
C CYS A 126 -3.05 -10.51 -5.44
N GLY A 127 -2.27 -9.70 -6.14
CA GLY A 127 -2.69 -8.38 -6.63
C GLY A 127 -2.31 -7.27 -5.67
N CYS A 128 -3.09 -6.16 -5.66
CA CYS A 128 -2.81 -5.04 -4.78
C CYS A 128 -2.59 -5.49 -3.31
N PHE A 129 -1.40 -5.20 -2.79
CA PHE A 129 -1.05 -5.56 -1.41
C PHE A 129 -1.85 -4.82 -0.34
N TRP A 130 -2.53 -3.70 -0.66
CA TRP A 130 -3.34 -2.94 0.30
C TRP A 130 -4.59 -3.73 0.71
N GLY A 131 -5.29 -4.28 -0.28
CA GLY A 131 -6.45 -5.14 -0.05
C GLY A 131 -6.03 -6.44 0.64
N THR A 132 -4.93 -7.03 0.18
CA THR A 132 -4.35 -8.24 0.77
C THR A 132 -4.00 -8.04 2.25
N GLN A 133 -3.25 -6.98 2.59
CA GLN A 133 -2.85 -6.67 3.96
C GLN A 133 -4.07 -6.46 4.87
N HIS A 134 -5.07 -5.71 4.39
CA HIS A 134 -6.32 -5.47 5.11
C HIS A 134 -7.07 -6.75 5.48
N GLN A 135 -7.17 -7.69 4.54
CA GLN A 135 -7.89 -8.96 4.79
C GLN A 135 -7.18 -9.85 5.80
N PHE A 136 -5.84 -9.93 5.73
CA PHE A 136 -5.05 -10.69 6.71
C PHE A 136 -5.03 -10.04 8.09
N ALA A 137 -4.89 -8.72 8.17
CA ALA A 137 -4.85 -8.00 9.45
C ALA A 137 -6.12 -8.18 10.29
N LYS A 138 -7.27 -8.44 9.64
CA LYS A 138 -8.56 -8.71 10.32
C LYS A 138 -8.66 -10.12 10.93
N GLN A 139 -7.73 -11.04 10.67
CA GLN A 139 -7.82 -12.41 11.18
C GLN A 139 -7.36 -12.50 12.63
N LYS A 140 -8.21 -13.11 13.48
CA LYS A 140 -7.83 -13.43 14.86
C LYS A 140 -6.61 -14.35 14.87
N GLY A 141 -5.56 -13.96 15.59
CA GLY A 141 -4.30 -14.72 15.67
C GLY A 141 -3.19 -14.15 14.78
N VAL A 142 -3.52 -13.30 13.81
CA VAL A 142 -2.51 -12.51 13.09
C VAL A 142 -1.99 -11.42 14.03
N LYS A 143 -0.67 -11.36 14.21
CA LYS A 143 0.02 -10.42 15.10
C LYS A 143 0.50 -9.17 14.35
N ARG A 144 1.00 -9.36 13.12
CA ARG A 144 1.54 -8.26 12.30
C ARG A 144 1.44 -8.59 10.81
N THR A 145 1.21 -7.56 10.00
CA THR A 145 1.23 -7.67 8.54
C THR A 145 2.08 -6.56 7.93
N LEU A 146 2.96 -6.88 6.98
CA LEU A 146 3.81 -5.90 6.30
C LEU A 146 3.65 -6.05 4.79
N ALA A 147 3.24 -4.97 4.11
CA ALA A 147 3.18 -4.91 2.65
C ALA A 147 4.59 -4.65 2.08
N GLY A 148 4.90 -5.19 0.91
CA GLY A 148 6.21 -5.00 0.30
C GLY A 148 6.43 -5.80 -0.96
N TYR A 149 7.70 -6.03 -1.28
CA TYR A 149 8.15 -6.53 -2.58
C TYR A 149 9.06 -7.76 -2.40
N THR A 150 8.81 -8.81 -3.17
CA THR A 150 9.64 -10.05 -3.13
C THR A 150 9.59 -10.80 -4.47
N GLY A 151 10.37 -11.86 -4.64
CA GLY A 151 10.42 -12.69 -5.85
C GLY A 151 11.34 -12.18 -6.98
N GLY A 152 11.71 -10.90 -6.97
CA GLY A 152 12.69 -10.31 -7.88
C GLY A 152 14.12 -10.37 -7.36
N GLU A 153 15.09 -10.02 -8.21
CA GLU A 153 16.52 -10.01 -7.89
C GLU A 153 17.03 -8.60 -7.50
N GLU A 154 16.25 -7.55 -7.77
CA GLU A 154 16.64 -6.17 -7.55
C GLU A 154 16.69 -5.81 -6.07
N ALA A 155 17.74 -5.11 -5.64
CA ALA A 155 17.88 -4.71 -4.25
C ALA A 155 17.19 -3.36 -3.97
N PHE A 156 16.44 -3.29 -2.86
CA PHE A 156 15.74 -2.09 -2.39
C PHE A 156 14.90 -1.40 -3.49
N PRO A 157 13.95 -2.12 -4.11
CA PRO A 157 13.15 -1.56 -5.20
C PRO A 157 12.23 -0.46 -4.67
N SER A 158 12.07 0.63 -5.43
CA SER A 158 11.05 1.63 -5.14
C SER A 158 9.69 1.19 -5.68
N TYR A 159 8.59 1.69 -5.10
CA TYR A 159 7.25 1.44 -5.64
C TYR A 159 7.16 1.81 -7.13
N ALA A 160 7.79 2.91 -7.54
CA ALA A 160 7.78 3.35 -8.94
C ALA A 160 8.47 2.33 -9.86
N ASP A 161 9.56 1.70 -9.42
CA ASP A 161 10.26 0.69 -10.22
C ASP A 161 9.43 -0.59 -10.34
N VAL A 162 8.77 -1.01 -9.26
CA VAL A 162 7.89 -2.18 -9.24
C VAL A 162 6.66 -1.95 -10.13
N ARG A 163 5.98 -0.80 -9.94
CA ARG A 163 4.80 -0.41 -10.71
C ARG A 163 5.10 -0.27 -12.20
N ASP A 164 6.25 0.30 -12.56
CA ASP A 164 6.65 0.49 -13.97
C ASP A 164 7.23 -0.80 -14.61
N HIS A 165 7.14 -1.96 -13.93
CA HIS A 165 7.66 -3.25 -14.38
C HIS A 165 9.17 -3.27 -14.66
N LYS A 166 9.94 -2.40 -14.00
CA LYS A 166 11.40 -2.34 -14.12
C LYS A 166 12.10 -3.36 -13.22
N THR A 167 11.34 -4.04 -12.38
CA THR A 167 11.81 -5.09 -11.47
C THR A 167 11.01 -6.37 -11.68
N HIS A 168 11.55 -7.48 -11.19
CA HIS A 168 10.87 -8.77 -11.23
C HIS A 168 10.09 -9.06 -9.94
N HIS A 169 9.95 -8.06 -9.06
CA HIS A 169 9.21 -8.20 -7.82
C HIS A 169 7.69 -8.26 -8.03
N VAL A 170 7.04 -8.95 -7.09
CA VAL A 170 5.58 -8.90 -6.90
C VAL A 170 5.22 -8.13 -5.64
N GLU A 171 4.05 -7.50 -5.64
CA GLU A 171 3.42 -6.98 -4.43
C GLU A 171 2.98 -8.13 -3.53
N ALA A 172 3.53 -8.18 -2.32
CA ALA A 172 3.30 -9.27 -1.38
C ALA A 172 3.10 -8.74 0.04
N VAL A 173 2.59 -9.61 0.90
CA VAL A 173 2.35 -9.33 2.31
C VAL A 173 3.01 -10.41 3.17
N ILE A 174 3.88 -9.98 4.08
CA ILE A 174 4.30 -10.77 5.24
C ILE A 174 3.12 -10.83 6.22
N VAL A 175 2.77 -12.02 6.68
CA VAL A 175 1.77 -12.27 7.72
C VAL A 175 2.45 -13.02 8.86
N GLU A 176 2.68 -12.33 9.97
CA GLU A 176 3.15 -12.94 11.23
C GLU A 176 1.95 -13.33 12.08
N PHE A 177 1.88 -14.59 12.50
CA PHE A 177 0.72 -15.13 13.19
C PHE A 177 1.09 -16.08 14.34
N ASP A 178 0.17 -16.22 15.28
CA ASP A 178 0.23 -17.23 16.34
C ASP A 178 -0.33 -18.56 15.83
N PRO A 179 0.49 -19.60 15.60
CA PRO A 179 0.00 -20.88 15.08
C PRO A 179 -0.93 -21.60 16.05
N THR A 180 -0.99 -21.21 17.33
CA THR A 180 -1.92 -21.76 18.32
C THR A 180 -3.33 -21.16 18.21
N VAL A 181 -3.47 -20.02 17.54
CA VAL A 181 -4.75 -19.29 17.38
C VAL A 181 -5.27 -19.40 15.95
N VAL A 182 -4.40 -19.32 14.93
CA VAL A 182 -4.75 -19.46 13.52
C VAL A 182 -3.71 -20.32 12.80
N SER A 183 -4.17 -21.28 12.00
CA SER A 183 -3.27 -22.17 11.26
C SER A 183 -2.85 -21.56 9.92
N TYR A 184 -1.66 -21.95 9.43
CA TYR A 184 -1.22 -21.61 8.09
C TYR A 184 -2.21 -22.05 7.00
N GLU A 185 -2.84 -23.22 7.17
CA GLU A 185 -3.91 -23.70 6.27
C GLU A 185 -5.09 -22.73 6.20
N SER A 186 -5.51 -22.16 7.34
CA SER A 186 -6.60 -21.18 7.39
C SER A 186 -6.22 -19.89 6.66
N LEU A 187 -4.96 -19.47 6.75
CA LEU A 187 -4.44 -18.32 6.01
C LEU A 187 -4.35 -18.60 4.50
N CYS A 188 -3.91 -19.79 4.08
CA CYS A 188 -3.98 -20.23 2.69
C CYS A 188 -5.41 -20.26 2.15
N LYS A 189 -6.38 -20.74 2.95
CA LYS A 189 -7.80 -20.72 2.56
C LYS A 189 -8.29 -19.29 2.38
N LEU A 190 -8.00 -18.39 3.32
CA LEU A 190 -8.34 -16.97 3.19
C LEU A 190 -7.73 -16.36 1.93
N PHE A 191 -6.44 -16.64 1.65
CA PHE A 191 -5.76 -16.19 0.45
C PHE A 191 -6.57 -16.51 -0.82
N PHE A 192 -7.03 -17.73 -0.98
CA PHE A 192 -7.85 -18.12 -2.13
C PHE A 192 -9.28 -17.57 -2.13
N GLU A 193 -9.79 -17.16 -0.98
CA GLU A 193 -11.11 -16.52 -0.86
C GLU A 193 -11.10 -15.03 -1.19
N ILE A 194 -9.94 -14.38 -1.18
CA ILE A 194 -9.81 -12.92 -1.40
C ILE A 194 -9.32 -12.56 -2.81
N HIS A 195 -9.15 -13.53 -3.71
CA HIS A 195 -8.85 -13.25 -5.12
C HIS A 195 -9.32 -14.37 -6.05
N ASP A 196 -9.19 -14.15 -7.36
CA ASP A 196 -9.36 -15.17 -8.39
C ASP A 196 -8.00 -15.84 -8.70
N PRO A 197 -7.79 -17.10 -8.27
CA PRO A 197 -6.52 -17.80 -8.50
C PRO A 197 -6.37 -18.37 -9.91
N ALA A 198 -7.38 -18.23 -10.79
CA ALA A 198 -7.26 -18.63 -12.19
C ALA A 198 -6.48 -17.61 -13.02
N GLN A 199 -6.38 -16.36 -12.57
CA GLN A 199 -5.71 -15.29 -13.31
C GLN A 199 -4.18 -15.43 -13.22
N THR A 200 -3.50 -15.38 -14.38
CA THR A 200 -2.06 -15.69 -14.50
C THR A 200 -1.13 -14.48 -14.49
N ASP A 201 -1.57 -13.33 -15.01
CA ASP A 201 -0.77 -12.10 -15.17
C ASP A 201 -1.44 -10.89 -14.49
N GLY A 202 -1.99 -11.13 -13.31
CA GLY A 202 -2.64 -10.12 -12.48
C GLY A 202 -3.82 -10.67 -11.70
N VAL A 203 -4.44 -9.82 -10.88
CA VAL A 203 -5.62 -10.16 -10.08
C VAL A 203 -6.65 -9.03 -10.18
N GLY A 204 -7.88 -9.38 -10.53
CA GLY A 204 -8.99 -8.44 -10.70
C GLY A 204 -8.69 -7.40 -11.78
N THR A 205 -8.71 -6.13 -11.38
CA THR A 205 -8.38 -4.99 -12.25
C THR A 205 -6.88 -4.71 -12.34
N ASP A 206 -6.08 -5.33 -11.48
CA ASP A 206 -4.65 -5.06 -11.37
C ASP A 206 -3.90 -6.04 -12.30
N ILE A 207 -3.59 -5.58 -13.51
CA ILE A 207 -2.94 -6.37 -14.57
C ILE A 207 -1.45 -6.07 -14.59
N GLY A 208 -0.62 -7.11 -14.54
CA GLY A 208 0.84 -6.96 -14.50
C GLY A 208 1.53 -8.10 -13.77
N SER A 209 2.80 -8.35 -14.12
CA SER A 209 3.60 -9.40 -13.48
C SER A 209 3.79 -9.22 -11.98
N GLN A 210 3.72 -7.99 -11.49
CA GLN A 210 3.79 -7.63 -10.07
C GLN A 210 2.53 -8.03 -9.28
N TYR A 211 1.42 -8.29 -9.96
CA TYR A 211 0.13 -8.61 -9.35
C TYR A 211 -0.21 -10.11 -9.39
N ARG A 212 0.75 -10.95 -9.79
CA ARG A 212 0.54 -12.39 -9.88
C ARG A 212 0.17 -13.02 -8.54
N SER A 213 -0.62 -14.09 -8.62
CA SER A 213 -0.93 -14.93 -7.47
C SER A 213 0.27 -15.82 -7.14
N CYS A 214 0.92 -15.58 -5.99
CA CYS A 214 2.03 -16.35 -5.48
C CYS A 214 1.90 -16.62 -3.97
N ILE A 215 2.35 -17.80 -3.54
CA ILE A 215 2.62 -18.12 -2.15
C ILE A 215 4.12 -18.40 -2.03
N PHE A 216 4.81 -17.70 -1.13
CA PHE A 216 6.23 -17.95 -0.86
C PHE A 216 6.38 -18.77 0.42
N TYR A 217 6.70 -20.06 0.28
CA TYR A 217 6.84 -20.96 1.41
C TYR A 217 8.21 -20.84 2.06
N ARG A 218 8.25 -20.84 3.40
CA ARG A 218 9.50 -20.73 4.17
C ARG A 218 10.13 -22.07 4.50
N ASN A 219 9.33 -23.14 4.43
CA ASN A 219 9.74 -24.49 4.74
C ASN A 219 8.84 -25.52 4.05
N GLU A 220 9.26 -26.78 4.11
CA GLU A 220 8.56 -27.90 3.47
C GLU A 220 7.14 -28.13 4.03
N PRO A 221 6.87 -28.06 5.35
CA PRO A 221 5.51 -28.11 5.88
C PRO A 221 4.57 -27.05 5.27
N GLN A 222 5.02 -25.79 5.14
CA GLN A 222 4.22 -24.75 4.50
C GLN A 222 3.95 -25.05 3.02
N ARG A 223 4.96 -25.56 2.29
CA ARG A 223 4.78 -26.00 0.90
C ARG A 223 3.67 -27.03 0.79
N GLN A 224 3.71 -28.08 1.61
CA GLN A 224 2.72 -29.16 1.60
C GLN A 224 1.32 -28.69 1.95
N VAL A 225 1.17 -27.81 2.94
CA VAL A 225 -0.13 -27.23 3.32
C VAL A 225 -0.69 -26.36 2.19
N ALA A 226 0.14 -25.53 1.55
CA ALA A 226 -0.30 -24.72 0.41
C ALA A 226 -0.75 -25.59 -0.77
N GLU A 227 0.02 -26.63 -1.12
CA GLU A 227 -0.34 -27.61 -2.17
C GLU A 227 -1.65 -28.33 -1.86
N TYR A 228 -1.84 -28.74 -0.61
CA TYR A 228 -3.07 -29.37 -0.16
C TYR A 228 -4.28 -28.45 -0.35
N VAL A 229 -4.20 -27.19 0.07
CA VAL A 229 -5.30 -26.23 -0.10
C VAL A 229 -5.58 -25.92 -1.58
N MET A 230 -4.53 -25.82 -2.41
CA MET A 230 -4.66 -25.69 -3.87
C MET A 230 -5.41 -26.89 -4.47
N GLN A 231 -5.06 -28.11 -4.03
CA GLN A 231 -5.72 -29.32 -4.53
C GLN A 231 -7.19 -29.40 -4.10
N LEU A 232 -7.51 -29.00 -2.86
CA LEU A 232 -8.90 -28.93 -2.40
C LEU A 232 -9.79 -28.05 -3.30
N LEU A 233 -9.27 -26.94 -3.82
CA LEU A 233 -10.00 -26.08 -4.76
C LEU A 233 -10.15 -26.72 -6.14
N ARG A 234 -9.07 -27.32 -6.65
CA ARG A 234 -9.11 -28.05 -7.93
C ARG A 234 -10.12 -29.19 -7.91
N ASP A 235 -10.19 -29.93 -6.82
CA ASP A 235 -11.17 -31.02 -6.63
C ASP A 235 -12.62 -30.51 -6.61
N LYS A 236 -12.83 -29.23 -6.28
CA LYS A 236 -14.13 -28.55 -6.34
C LYS A 236 -14.44 -27.94 -7.71
N GLY A 237 -13.51 -28.02 -8.65
CA GLY A 237 -13.66 -27.55 -10.03
C GLY A 237 -13.10 -26.15 -10.29
N ASP A 238 -12.42 -25.53 -9.33
CA ASP A 238 -11.75 -24.25 -9.54
C ASP A 238 -10.43 -24.41 -10.30
N GLU A 239 -10.13 -23.49 -11.22
CA GLU A 239 -8.79 -23.37 -11.82
C GLU A 239 -7.86 -22.62 -10.86
N VAL A 240 -6.68 -23.18 -10.60
CA VAL A 240 -5.72 -22.63 -9.63
C VAL A 240 -4.33 -22.56 -10.27
N ASN A 241 -3.97 -21.36 -10.70
CA ASN A 241 -2.72 -21.00 -11.38
C ASN A 241 -1.72 -20.28 -10.47
N THR A 242 -2.00 -20.20 -9.16
CA THR A 242 -1.08 -19.67 -8.15
C THR A 242 0.28 -20.35 -8.19
N LEU A 243 1.34 -19.55 -8.19
CA LEU A 243 2.71 -20.05 -8.11
C LEU A 243 3.09 -20.34 -6.65
N LEU A 244 3.74 -21.47 -6.43
CA LEU A 244 4.29 -21.83 -5.13
C LEU A 244 5.82 -21.78 -5.21
N LEU A 245 6.42 -20.80 -4.55
CA LEU A 245 7.84 -20.46 -4.68
C LEU A 245 8.53 -20.52 -3.31
N PRO A 246 9.82 -20.87 -3.22
CA PRO A 246 10.56 -20.73 -1.97
C PRO A 246 10.66 -19.25 -1.57
N GLU A 247 10.71 -18.98 -0.25
CA GLU A 247 10.97 -17.65 0.29
C GLU A 247 12.25 -17.05 -0.31
N SER A 248 12.13 -15.81 -0.78
CA SER A 248 13.24 -14.94 -1.20
C SER A 248 13.33 -13.73 -0.27
N GLN A 249 14.31 -12.85 -0.50
CA GLN A 249 14.39 -11.58 0.23
C GLN A 249 13.08 -10.80 0.09
N PHE A 250 12.63 -10.23 1.20
CA PHE A 250 11.44 -9.40 1.24
C PHE A 250 11.84 -7.97 1.61
N TYR A 251 11.46 -7.03 0.77
CA TYR A 251 11.67 -5.60 0.97
C TYR A 251 10.36 -5.01 1.48
N ILE A 252 10.34 -4.57 2.74
CA ILE A 252 9.21 -3.86 3.34
C ILE A 252 8.98 -2.59 2.53
N GLY A 253 7.80 -2.51 1.91
CA GLY A 253 7.41 -1.38 1.10
C GLY A 253 7.32 -0.11 1.95
N GLU A 254 7.37 1.01 1.27
CA GLU A 254 7.38 2.34 1.87
C GLU A 254 6.30 2.50 2.94
N ALA A 255 6.61 3.26 3.99
CA ALA A 255 5.77 3.35 5.18
C ALA A 255 4.35 3.84 4.88
N TYR A 256 4.14 4.52 3.77
CA TYR A 256 2.82 4.94 3.31
C TYR A 256 1.94 3.82 2.73
N HIS A 257 2.52 2.73 2.21
CA HIS A 257 1.75 1.56 1.79
C HIS A 257 1.23 0.75 2.98
N GLN A 258 1.91 0.84 4.13
CA GLN A 258 1.55 0.06 5.31
C GLN A 258 0.22 0.52 5.90
N ARG A 259 -0.70 -0.43 6.10
CA ARG A 259 -2.03 -0.22 6.69
C ARG A 259 -2.80 0.89 5.96
N TYR A 260 -2.73 0.87 4.64
CA TYR A 260 -3.29 1.91 3.79
C TYR A 260 -4.77 2.21 4.09
N TYR A 261 -5.61 1.16 4.17
CA TYR A 261 -7.04 1.33 4.44
C TYR A 261 -7.34 1.75 5.88
N ASP A 262 -6.56 1.29 6.88
CA ASP A 262 -6.70 1.76 8.27
C ASP A 262 -6.41 3.27 8.39
N LYS A 263 -5.38 3.74 7.67
CA LYS A 263 -4.99 5.16 7.68
C LYS A 263 -5.97 6.05 6.93
N THR A 264 -6.60 5.53 5.88
CA THR A 264 -7.43 6.33 4.97
C THR A 264 -8.93 6.20 5.21
N GLY A 265 -9.37 5.28 6.07
CA GLY A 265 -10.77 5.11 6.45
C GLY A 265 -11.67 4.55 5.36
N GLY A 266 -11.09 3.90 4.33
CA GLY A 266 -11.82 3.26 3.23
C GLY A 266 -11.94 1.74 3.40
N GLU A 267 -12.74 1.11 2.53
CA GLU A 267 -12.72 -0.34 2.33
C GLU A 267 -12.07 -0.68 0.98
N PRO A 268 -11.43 -1.86 0.86
CA PRO A 268 -10.84 -2.30 -0.39
C PRO A 268 -11.85 -2.35 -1.54
N TYR A 269 -11.53 -1.68 -2.65
CA TYR A 269 -12.26 -1.86 -3.91
C TYR A 269 -11.94 -3.21 -4.56
N CYS A 270 -10.76 -3.75 -4.27
CA CYS A 270 -10.27 -5.08 -4.63
C CYS A 270 -10.39 -6.06 -3.44
N HIS A 271 -10.10 -7.34 -3.66
CA HIS A 271 -10.04 -8.36 -2.59
C HIS A 271 -11.33 -8.56 -1.77
N ILE A 272 -12.49 -8.52 -2.41
CA ILE A 272 -13.76 -8.85 -1.78
C ILE A 272 -13.79 -10.35 -1.48
N ARG A 273 -13.82 -10.70 -0.19
CA ARG A 273 -13.82 -12.11 0.26
C ARG A 273 -15.07 -12.84 -0.25
N ARG A 274 -14.85 -13.97 -0.94
CA ARG A 274 -15.88 -14.93 -1.34
C ARG A 274 -15.55 -16.28 -0.72
N ARG A 275 -16.47 -16.83 0.06
CA ARG A 275 -16.25 -18.11 0.73
C ARG A 275 -16.15 -19.24 -0.30
N LYS A 276 -15.06 -20.00 -0.25
CA LYS A 276 -14.80 -21.14 -1.15
C LYS A 276 -14.66 -22.46 -0.40
N PHE A 277 -14.46 -22.44 0.92
CA PHE A 277 -14.29 -23.65 1.74
C PHE A 277 -15.40 -23.85 2.77
#